data_AF-A0A2T0LH24-F1
#
_entry.id   AF-A0A2T0LH24-F1
#
_cell.length_a   1.000
_cell.length_b   1.000
_cell.length_c   1.000
_cell.angle_alpha   90.00
_cell.angle_beta   90.00
_cell.angle_gamma   90.00
#
_symmetry.space_group_name_H-M   'P 1'
#
loop_
_entity.id
_entity.type
_entity.pdbx_description
1 polymer ?
#
loop_
_entity_poly.entity_id
_entity_poly.type
_entity_poly.pdbx_seq_one_letter_code
_entity_poly.pdbx_strand_id
1 'polypeptide(L)'
;MDIGPGCGMMGFAEASGPLCAGLERLKREHPPLLKQMEELADSARGFAGDAGSGGWKEALRSLEEQVRSFTAELDLHSKREEDVLFPMMAKYIGRETGPIAVMEYEHEQAKARLSEFLSEVEKFDESAGADAARRIAGEVETAVQILTDHFMKEENVLFPMAERILSDAEKEELLERVQAI
;
A
#
# COMPACT_ATOMS: atom_id res chain seq x y z
N MET A 1 24.70 -39.05 -24.14
CA MET A 1 23.66 -38.05 -23.90
C MET A 1 24.10 -37.27 -22.68
N ASP A 2 24.59 -36.08 -22.94
CA ASP A 2 25.26 -35.20 -21.98
C ASP A 2 24.18 -34.41 -21.23
N ILE A 3 24.19 -34.50 -19.90
CA ILE A 3 23.21 -33.81 -19.04
C ILE A 3 23.90 -32.52 -18.57
N GLY A 4 23.55 -31.41 -19.23
CA GLY A 4 24.10 -30.08 -18.93
C GLY A 4 23.77 -29.63 -17.49
N PRO A 5 24.60 -28.74 -16.91
CA PRO A 5 24.48 -28.36 -15.51
C PRO A 5 23.26 -27.46 -15.30
N GLY A 6 22.51 -27.78 -14.24
CA GLY A 6 21.34 -27.04 -13.80
C GLY A 6 21.66 -25.58 -13.55
N CYS A 7 20.83 -24.71 -14.12
CA CYS A 7 20.77 -23.29 -13.82
C CYS A 7 20.54 -23.11 -12.31
N GLY A 8 21.55 -22.59 -11.61
CA GLY A 8 21.48 -22.34 -10.18
C GLY A 8 20.37 -21.32 -9.88
N MET A 9 19.42 -21.72 -9.04
CA MET A 9 18.59 -20.75 -8.33
C MET A 9 19.51 -19.92 -7.45
N MET A 10 19.72 -18.66 -7.80
CA MET A 10 20.28 -17.69 -6.86
C MET A 10 19.27 -17.54 -5.73
N GLY A 11 19.57 -18.18 -4.59
CA GLY A 11 18.85 -17.94 -3.36
C GLY A 11 18.96 -16.46 -3.01
N PHE A 12 17.83 -15.82 -2.79
CA PHE A 12 17.75 -14.50 -2.20
C PHE A 12 18.24 -14.60 -0.75
N ALA A 13 19.55 -14.46 -0.53
CA ALA A 13 20.10 -14.32 0.80
C ALA A 13 19.58 -13.00 1.40
N GLU A 14 18.92 -13.09 2.56
CA GLU A 14 18.44 -11.94 3.33
C GLU A 14 19.55 -10.90 3.48
N ALA A 15 19.27 -9.65 3.11
CA ALA A 15 20.18 -8.55 3.38
C ALA A 15 20.14 -8.25 4.89
N SER A 16 21.12 -8.77 5.64
CA SER A 16 21.19 -8.63 7.10
C SER A 16 21.82 -7.29 7.55
N GLY A 17 21.74 -6.24 6.74
CA GLY A 17 22.31 -4.91 7.02
C GLY A 17 21.23 -3.84 7.18
N PRO A 18 21.53 -2.70 7.84
CA PRO A 18 20.60 -1.58 7.93
C PRO A 18 20.31 -0.99 6.54
N LEU A 19 19.08 -0.55 6.30
CA LEU A 19 18.71 0.15 5.07
C LEU A 19 19.39 1.53 5.02
N CYS A 20 19.62 2.05 3.82
CA CYS A 20 20.07 3.42 3.65
C CYS A 20 19.02 4.42 4.16
N ALA A 21 19.44 5.64 4.43
CA ALA A 21 18.58 6.66 5.04
C ALA A 21 17.31 6.96 4.23
N GLY A 22 17.36 6.89 2.89
CA GLY A 22 16.20 7.10 2.02
C GLY A 22 15.15 5.98 2.16
N LEU A 23 15.59 4.72 2.20
CA LEU A 23 14.72 3.57 2.41
C LEU A 23 14.19 3.51 3.85
N GLU A 24 15.01 3.83 4.85
CA GLU A 24 14.56 4.00 6.24
C GLU A 24 13.50 5.09 6.38
N ARG A 25 13.60 6.18 5.62
CA ARG A 25 12.59 7.23 5.61
C ARG A 25 11.24 6.70 5.10
N LEU A 26 11.22 6.01 3.96
CA LEU A 26 9.99 5.40 3.42
C LEU A 26 9.39 4.40 4.42
N LYS A 27 10.22 3.49 4.95
CA LYS A 27 9.79 2.52 5.96
C LYS A 27 9.21 3.16 7.21
N ARG A 28 9.69 4.33 7.64
CA ARG A 28 9.14 5.07 8.79
C ARG A 28 7.77 5.67 8.56
N GLU A 29 7.31 5.73 7.31
CA GLU A 29 5.95 6.15 6.96
C GLU A 29 4.93 5.03 7.17
N HIS A 30 5.38 3.76 7.24
CA HIS A 30 4.49 2.61 7.39
C HIS A 30 3.77 2.54 8.74
N PRO A 31 4.41 2.74 9.91
CA PRO A 31 3.72 2.60 11.20
C PRO A 31 2.44 3.45 11.35
N PRO A 32 2.42 4.76 11.00
CA PRO A 32 1.17 5.53 11.05
C PRO A 32 0.14 5.10 10.00
N LEU A 33 0.56 4.62 8.82
CA LEU A 33 -0.35 4.07 7.80
C LEU A 33 -0.99 2.75 8.25
N LEU A 34 -0.19 1.83 8.79
CA LEU A 34 -0.65 0.56 9.35
C LEU A 34 -1.65 0.78 10.50
N LYS A 35 -1.38 1.76 11.38
CA LYS A 35 -2.34 2.12 12.44
C LYS A 35 -3.68 2.62 11.87
N GLN A 36 -3.65 3.46 10.85
CA GLN A 36 -4.88 3.91 10.18
C GLN A 36 -5.60 2.75 9.49
N MET A 37 -4.88 1.80 8.90
CA MET A 37 -5.47 0.59 8.31
C MET A 37 -6.18 -0.28 9.35
N GLU A 38 -5.61 -0.43 10.55
CA GLU A 38 -6.26 -1.13 11.67
C GLU A 38 -7.58 -0.45 12.06
N GLU A 39 -7.57 0.88 12.21
CA GLU A 39 -8.76 1.69 12.55
C GLU A 39 -9.84 1.62 11.46
N LEU A 40 -9.44 1.67 10.19
CA LEU A 40 -10.33 1.50 9.04
C LEU A 40 -10.97 0.11 9.02
N ALA A 41 -10.18 -0.92 9.25
CA ALA A 41 -10.66 -2.30 9.26
C ALA A 41 -11.63 -2.57 10.43
N ASP A 42 -11.36 -2.00 11.60
CA ASP A 42 -12.28 -2.06 12.74
C ASP A 42 -13.60 -1.33 12.44
N SER A 43 -13.52 -0.13 11.86
CA SER A 43 -14.70 0.65 11.47
C SER A 43 -15.54 -0.07 10.42
N ALA A 44 -14.92 -0.64 9.39
CA ALA A 44 -15.60 -1.41 8.34
C ALA A 44 -16.26 -2.69 8.89
N ARG A 45 -15.57 -3.43 9.77
CA ARG A 45 -16.15 -4.59 10.46
C ARG A 45 -17.30 -4.22 11.39
N GLY A 46 -17.34 -2.99 11.92
CA GLY A 46 -18.44 -2.49 12.75
C GLY A 46 -19.81 -2.60 12.07
N PHE A 47 -19.86 -2.44 10.74
CA PHE A 47 -21.08 -2.63 9.95
C PHE A 47 -21.60 -4.07 9.99
N ALA A 48 -20.74 -5.04 10.36
CA ALA A 48 -21.11 -6.43 10.51
C ALA A 48 -22.07 -6.69 11.70
N GLY A 49 -22.00 -5.86 12.75
CA GLY A 49 -22.65 -6.09 14.04
C GLY A 49 -23.90 -5.24 14.34
N ASP A 50 -24.11 -4.12 13.65
CA ASP A 50 -25.09 -3.09 14.09
C ASP A 50 -26.25 -2.83 13.10
N ALA A 51 -26.84 -3.90 12.55
CA ALA A 51 -27.91 -3.80 11.54
C ALA A 51 -29.25 -3.23 12.06
N GLY A 52 -29.39 -2.89 13.35
CA GLY A 52 -30.68 -2.62 13.99
C GLY A 52 -30.90 -1.23 14.61
N SER A 53 -29.86 -0.43 14.85
CA SER A 53 -29.97 0.76 15.73
C SER A 53 -30.01 2.13 15.00
N GLY A 54 -29.73 2.17 13.70
CA GLY A 54 -29.61 3.42 12.95
C GLY A 54 -28.24 4.11 13.06
N GLY A 55 -27.34 3.62 13.92
CA GLY A 55 -25.97 4.15 14.09
C GLY A 55 -25.03 3.93 12.89
N TRP A 56 -25.46 3.15 11.90
CA TRP A 56 -24.70 2.91 10.68
C TRP A 56 -24.48 4.19 9.86
N LYS A 57 -25.34 5.23 10.01
CA LYS A 57 -25.17 6.52 9.31
C LYS A 57 -23.97 7.28 9.85
N GLU A 58 -23.89 7.40 11.17
CA GLU A 58 -22.76 8.02 11.86
C GLU A 58 -21.48 7.22 11.63
N ALA A 59 -21.56 5.88 11.64
CA ALA A 59 -20.44 5.02 11.29
C ALA A 59 -19.97 5.24 9.85
N LEU A 60 -20.87 5.42 8.89
CA LEU A 60 -20.51 5.64 7.47
C LEU A 60 -19.84 6.99 7.28
N ARG A 61 -20.35 8.05 7.91
CA ARG A 61 -19.70 9.37 7.90
C ARG A 61 -18.31 9.31 8.54
N SER A 62 -18.18 8.61 9.67
CA SER A 62 -16.88 8.45 10.33
C SER A 62 -15.89 7.66 9.49
N LEU A 63 -16.34 6.58 8.84
CA LEU A 63 -15.50 5.80 7.92
C LEU A 63 -15.08 6.64 6.70
N GLU A 64 -15.97 7.48 6.18
CA GLU A 64 -15.66 8.42 5.10
C GLU A 64 -14.52 9.38 5.48
N GLU A 65 -14.60 10.02 6.64
CA GLU A 65 -13.56 10.92 7.13
C GLU A 65 -12.22 10.20 7.30
N GLN A 66 -12.23 8.99 7.86
CA GLN A 66 -11.03 8.15 8.03
C GLN A 66 -10.43 7.77 6.67
N VAL A 67 -11.24 7.34 5.69
CA VAL A 67 -10.74 6.97 4.35
C VAL A 67 -10.14 8.18 3.64
N ARG A 68 -10.74 9.37 3.75
CA ARG A 68 -10.18 10.60 3.16
C ARG A 68 -8.82 10.95 3.77
N SER A 69 -8.70 10.87 5.10
CA SER A 69 -7.43 11.10 5.81
C SER A 69 -6.37 10.09 5.37
N PHE A 70 -6.72 8.80 5.39
CA PHE A 70 -5.80 7.74 5.02
C PHE A 70 -5.33 7.83 3.57
N THR A 71 -6.24 8.11 2.63
CA THR A 71 -5.92 8.23 1.21
C THR A 71 -4.92 9.35 0.95
N ALA A 72 -5.05 10.48 1.65
CA ALA A 72 -4.12 11.61 1.50
C ALA A 72 -2.68 11.24 1.93
N GLU A 73 -2.53 10.53 3.04
CA GLU A 73 -1.22 10.07 3.52
C GLU A 73 -0.65 8.94 2.64
N LEU A 74 -1.50 7.99 2.23
CA LEU A 74 -1.12 6.90 1.32
C LEU A 74 -0.64 7.44 -0.02
N ASP A 75 -1.35 8.42 -0.60
CA ASP A 75 -0.97 9.04 -1.87
C ASP A 75 0.42 9.70 -1.80
N LEU A 76 0.73 10.35 -0.68
CA LEU A 76 2.04 10.96 -0.47
C LEU A 76 3.16 9.92 -0.39
N HIS A 77 2.90 8.81 0.32
CA HIS A 77 3.82 7.68 0.42
C HIS A 77 4.04 7.04 -0.96
N SER A 78 2.98 6.58 -1.62
CA SER A 78 3.06 5.96 -2.95
C SER A 78 3.70 6.88 -3.98
N LYS A 79 3.48 8.21 -3.89
CA LYS A 79 4.13 9.17 -4.78
C LYS A 79 5.64 9.19 -4.63
N ARG A 80 6.17 9.14 -3.40
CA ARG A 80 7.62 9.06 -3.17
C ARG A 80 8.20 7.80 -3.79
N GLU A 81 7.45 6.70 -3.76
CA GLU A 81 7.90 5.46 -4.38
C GLU A 81 7.82 5.50 -5.91
N GLU A 82 6.66 5.85 -6.47
CA GLU A 82 6.37 5.86 -7.90
C GLU A 82 7.18 6.92 -8.68
N ASP A 83 7.45 8.08 -8.08
CA ASP A 83 8.21 9.18 -8.72
C ASP A 83 9.72 9.11 -8.46
N VAL A 84 10.16 8.37 -7.44
CA VAL A 84 11.58 8.32 -7.02
C VAL A 84 12.11 6.90 -6.95
N LEU A 85 11.67 6.08 -6.00
CA LEU A 85 12.27 4.77 -5.74
C LEU A 85 12.13 3.83 -6.94
N PHE A 86 10.91 3.65 -7.46
CA PHE A 86 10.65 2.71 -8.56
C PHE A 86 11.39 3.09 -9.84
N PRO A 87 11.41 4.37 -10.29
CA PRO A 87 12.24 4.77 -11.43
C PRO A 87 13.72 4.50 -11.25
N MET A 88 14.25 4.65 -10.02
CA MET A 88 15.66 4.34 -9.73
C MET A 88 15.93 2.84 -9.81
N MET A 89 15.09 2.01 -9.21
CA MET A 89 15.20 0.55 -9.27
C MET A 89 15.02 0.02 -10.70
N ALA A 90 14.10 0.60 -11.47
CA ALA A 90 13.77 0.17 -12.84
C ALA A 90 14.97 0.23 -13.80
N LYS A 91 15.99 1.07 -13.52
CA LYS A 91 17.25 1.11 -14.27
C LYS A 91 18.00 -0.24 -14.23
N TYR A 92 17.78 -1.03 -13.18
CA TYR A 92 18.49 -2.28 -12.92
C TYR A 92 17.65 -3.52 -13.22
N ILE A 93 16.35 -3.49 -12.90
CA ILE A 93 15.48 -4.67 -12.97
C ILE A 93 14.36 -4.56 -14.00
N GLY A 94 14.25 -3.43 -14.70
CA GLY A 94 13.13 -3.11 -15.57
C GLY A 94 11.87 -2.69 -14.81
N ARG A 95 10.90 -2.11 -15.52
CA ARG A 95 9.62 -1.63 -14.95
C ARG A 95 8.43 -2.50 -15.34
N GLU A 96 8.36 -2.89 -16.62
CA GLU A 96 7.19 -3.53 -17.24
C GLU A 96 6.85 -4.92 -16.70
N THR A 97 7.81 -5.60 -16.07
CA THR A 97 7.63 -6.94 -15.51
C THR A 97 8.40 -7.10 -14.21
N GLY A 98 7.88 -7.91 -13.29
CA GLY A 98 8.55 -8.22 -12.03
C GLY A 98 8.05 -7.36 -10.87
N PRO A 99 8.88 -7.13 -9.83
CA PRO A 99 8.40 -6.60 -8.56
C PRO A 99 7.80 -5.19 -8.70
N ILE A 100 8.40 -4.30 -9.50
CA ILE A 100 7.89 -2.92 -9.65
C ILE A 100 6.47 -2.93 -10.27
N ALA A 101 6.25 -3.71 -11.34
CA ALA A 101 4.93 -3.81 -11.96
C ALA A 101 3.85 -4.33 -10.99
N VAL A 102 4.22 -5.28 -10.10
CA VAL A 102 3.30 -5.79 -9.07
C VAL A 102 2.97 -4.70 -8.05
N MET A 103 3.96 -3.94 -7.60
CA MET A 103 3.77 -2.84 -6.65
C MET A 103 2.87 -1.75 -7.23
N GLU A 104 3.15 -1.28 -8.45
CA GLU A 104 2.33 -0.27 -9.12
C GLU A 104 0.88 -0.75 -9.33
N TYR A 105 0.69 -2.02 -9.69
CA TYR A 105 -0.64 -2.63 -9.83
C TYR A 105 -1.40 -2.73 -8.50
N GLU A 106 -0.70 -3.00 -7.40
CA GLU A 106 -1.31 -3.05 -6.06
C GLU A 106 -1.67 -1.65 -5.55
N HIS A 107 -0.85 -0.63 -5.81
CA HIS A 107 -1.21 0.77 -5.59
C HIS A 107 -2.48 1.15 -6.36
N GLU A 108 -2.55 0.84 -7.66
CA GLU A 108 -3.72 1.13 -8.49
C GLU A 108 -4.97 0.48 -7.92
N GLN A 109 -4.90 -0.82 -7.59
CA GLN A 109 -6.04 -1.54 -7.04
C GLN A 109 -6.50 -0.98 -5.69
N ALA A 110 -5.57 -0.75 -4.75
CA ALA A 110 -5.92 -0.22 -3.44
C ALA A 110 -6.57 1.18 -3.56
N LYS A 111 -5.97 2.07 -4.35
CA LYS A 111 -6.51 3.43 -4.61
C LYS A 111 -7.88 3.37 -5.30
N ALA A 112 -8.08 2.45 -6.24
CA ALA A 112 -9.37 2.25 -6.90
C ALA A 112 -10.48 1.84 -5.92
N ARG A 113 -10.18 0.93 -4.97
CA ARG A 113 -11.12 0.50 -3.93
C ARG A 113 -11.53 1.63 -3.00
N LEU A 114 -10.55 2.42 -2.54
CA LEU A 114 -10.81 3.59 -1.70
C LEU A 114 -11.62 4.66 -2.45
N SER A 115 -11.31 4.87 -3.73
CA SER A 115 -12.06 5.79 -4.59
C SER A 115 -13.50 5.32 -4.84
N GLU A 116 -13.72 4.02 -5.05
CA GLU A 116 -15.06 3.46 -5.23
C GLU A 116 -15.89 3.69 -3.96
N PHE A 117 -15.34 3.34 -2.79
CA PHE A 117 -15.97 3.61 -1.50
C PHE A 117 -16.42 5.08 -1.37
N LEU A 118 -15.51 6.03 -1.63
CA LEU A 118 -15.83 7.45 -1.53
C LEU A 118 -16.91 7.88 -2.54
N SER A 119 -16.89 7.35 -3.76
CA SER A 119 -17.92 7.65 -4.75
C SER A 119 -19.28 7.05 -4.38
N GLU A 120 -19.32 5.86 -3.81
CA GLU A 120 -20.56 5.20 -3.39
C GLU A 120 -21.18 5.91 -2.18
N VAL A 121 -20.35 6.37 -1.24
CA VAL A 121 -20.80 7.19 -0.10
C VAL A 121 -21.42 8.52 -0.57
N GLU A 122 -20.80 9.21 -1.53
CA GLU A 122 -21.33 10.47 -2.07
C GLU A 122 -22.74 10.31 -2.69
N LYS A 123 -23.00 9.14 -3.29
CA LYS A 123 -24.27 8.82 -3.96
C LYS A 123 -25.23 8.05 -3.05
N PHE A 124 -24.88 7.86 -1.78
CA PHE A 124 -25.61 6.96 -0.90
C PHE A 124 -27.00 7.49 -0.54
N ASP A 125 -28.04 6.73 -0.91
CA ASP A 125 -29.40 6.98 -0.46
C ASP A 125 -29.61 6.30 0.90
N GLU A 126 -29.91 7.09 1.93
CA GLU A 126 -30.13 6.56 3.27
C GLU A 126 -31.28 5.54 3.36
N SER A 127 -32.21 5.55 2.40
CA SER A 127 -33.30 4.57 2.30
C SER A 127 -32.82 3.17 1.90
N ALA A 128 -31.59 3.04 1.36
CA ALA A 128 -30.97 1.77 1.02
C ALA A 128 -30.60 0.92 2.26
N GLY A 129 -30.51 1.54 3.43
CA GLY A 129 -30.35 0.88 4.72
C GLY A 129 -28.96 0.30 4.99
N ALA A 130 -28.84 -0.37 6.14
CA ALA A 130 -27.57 -0.84 6.69
C ALA A 130 -26.84 -1.88 5.80
N ASP A 131 -27.57 -2.70 5.06
CA ASP A 131 -26.98 -3.70 4.17
C ASP A 131 -26.23 -3.05 3.00
N ALA A 132 -26.72 -1.90 2.50
CA ALA A 132 -26.03 -1.15 1.47
C ALA A 132 -24.76 -0.50 2.02
N ALA A 133 -24.83 0.10 3.22
CA ALA A 133 -23.66 0.68 3.88
C ALA A 133 -22.57 -0.38 4.15
N ARG A 134 -22.96 -1.60 4.55
CA ARG A 134 -22.04 -2.73 4.74
C ARG A 134 -21.34 -3.13 3.44
N ARG A 135 -22.07 -3.20 2.33
CA ARG A 135 -21.47 -3.57 1.02
C ARG A 135 -20.39 -2.56 0.62
N ILE A 136 -20.70 -1.28 0.75
CA ILE A 136 -19.78 -0.18 0.41
C ILE A 136 -18.55 -0.23 1.34
N ALA A 137 -18.73 -0.44 2.64
CA ALA A 137 -17.61 -0.61 3.58
C ALA A 137 -16.68 -1.78 3.23
N GLY A 138 -17.17 -2.80 2.49
CA GLY A 138 -16.36 -3.92 2.01
C GLY A 138 -15.26 -3.53 1.01
N GLU A 139 -15.41 -2.40 0.31
CA GLU A 139 -14.35 -1.86 -0.54
C GLU A 139 -13.13 -1.43 0.29
N VAL A 140 -13.37 -0.86 1.49
CA VAL A 140 -12.30 -0.49 2.44
C VAL A 140 -11.59 -1.72 2.98
N GLU A 141 -12.33 -2.77 3.36
CA GLU A 141 -11.74 -4.04 3.82
C GLU A 141 -10.83 -4.65 2.74
N THR A 142 -11.28 -4.60 1.48
CA THR A 142 -10.51 -5.09 0.34
C THR A 142 -9.23 -4.27 0.13
N ALA A 143 -9.31 -2.94 0.22
CA ALA A 143 -8.15 -2.06 0.14
C ALA A 143 -7.12 -2.36 1.24
N VAL A 144 -7.59 -2.50 2.49
CA VAL A 144 -6.72 -2.83 3.63
C VAL A 144 -6.02 -4.18 3.43
N GLN A 145 -6.71 -5.19 2.91
CA GLN A 145 -6.08 -6.49 2.63
C GLN A 145 -4.96 -6.38 1.60
N ILE A 146 -5.20 -5.65 0.50
CA ILE A 146 -4.17 -5.42 -0.54
C ILE A 146 -2.96 -4.71 0.06
N LEU A 147 -3.18 -3.62 0.78
CA LEU A 147 -2.11 -2.81 1.36
C LEU A 147 -1.34 -3.55 2.46
N THR A 148 -1.99 -4.47 3.19
CA THR A 148 -1.30 -5.33 4.16
C THR A 148 -0.24 -6.18 3.49
N ASP A 149 -0.61 -6.85 2.39
CA ASP A 149 0.34 -7.67 1.63
C ASP A 149 1.39 -6.80 0.90
N HIS A 150 1.01 -5.58 0.54
CA HIS A 150 1.88 -4.60 -0.12
C HIS A 150 3.03 -4.14 0.77
N PHE A 151 2.74 -3.62 1.96
CA PHE A 151 3.76 -3.18 2.94
C PHE A 151 4.69 -4.34 3.33
N MET A 152 4.15 -5.57 3.41
CA MET A 152 4.97 -6.76 3.64
C MET A 152 5.95 -7.04 2.50
N LYS A 153 5.58 -6.80 1.24
CA LYS A 153 6.49 -6.95 0.10
C LYS A 153 7.54 -5.85 0.08
N GLU A 154 7.19 -4.62 0.41
CA GLU A 154 8.17 -3.54 0.53
C GLU A 154 9.25 -3.87 1.53
N GLU A 155 8.85 -4.17 2.76
CA GLU A 155 9.79 -4.32 3.86
C GLU A 155 10.66 -5.58 3.73
N ASN A 156 10.10 -6.66 3.21
CA ASN A 156 10.79 -7.96 3.17
C ASN A 156 11.43 -8.27 1.81
N VAL A 157 11.04 -7.58 0.74
CA VAL A 157 11.51 -7.85 -0.62
C VAL A 157 12.05 -6.61 -1.29
N LEU A 158 11.22 -5.56 -1.44
CA LEU A 158 11.55 -4.43 -2.30
C LEU A 158 12.67 -3.55 -1.72
N PHE A 159 12.57 -3.14 -0.46
CA PHE A 159 13.59 -2.31 0.19
C PHE A 159 14.92 -3.05 0.35
N PRO A 160 14.97 -4.33 0.79
CA PRO A 160 16.22 -5.10 0.77
C PRO A 160 16.83 -5.25 -0.62
N MET A 161 15.99 -5.37 -1.65
CA MET A 161 16.46 -5.42 -3.04
C MET A 161 17.04 -4.07 -3.47
N ALA A 162 16.34 -2.96 -3.20
CA ALA A 162 16.80 -1.60 -3.48
C ALA A 162 18.15 -1.32 -2.80
N GLU A 163 18.29 -1.70 -1.52
CA GLU A 163 19.52 -1.53 -0.75
C GLU A 163 20.72 -2.24 -1.39
N ARG A 164 20.49 -3.40 -2.04
CA ARG A 164 21.54 -4.18 -2.68
C ARG A 164 21.91 -3.69 -4.08
N ILE A 165 20.95 -3.16 -4.84
CA ILE A 165 21.16 -2.82 -6.26
C ILE A 165 21.58 -1.37 -6.46
N LEU A 166 21.15 -0.45 -5.58
CA LEU A 166 21.50 0.96 -5.69
C LEU A 166 22.94 1.19 -5.22
N SER A 167 23.67 2.04 -5.95
CA SER A 167 24.99 2.51 -5.54
C SER A 167 24.92 3.49 -4.36
N ASP A 168 26.04 3.73 -3.67
CA ASP A 168 26.07 4.66 -2.53
C ASP A 168 25.63 6.08 -2.93
N ALA A 169 26.02 6.55 -4.13
CA ALA A 169 25.60 7.85 -4.66
C ALA A 169 24.08 7.89 -4.94
N GLU A 170 23.49 6.80 -5.45
CA GLU A 170 22.04 6.72 -5.66
C GLU A 170 21.28 6.63 -4.34
N LYS A 171 21.86 6.03 -3.30
CA LYS A 171 21.26 6.00 -1.96
C LYS A 171 21.21 7.39 -1.34
N GLU A 172 22.24 8.22 -1.56
CA GLU A 172 22.25 9.63 -1.19
C GLU A 172 21.19 10.42 -1.99
N GLU A 173 21.13 10.24 -3.31
CA GLU A 173 20.12 10.88 -4.18
C GLU A 173 18.68 10.51 -3.77
N LEU A 174 18.45 9.23 -3.42
CA LEU A 174 17.14 8.75 -2.98
C LEU A 174 16.64 9.53 -1.77
N LEU A 175 17.50 9.74 -0.76
CA LEU A 175 17.13 10.50 0.44
C LEU A 175 16.72 11.94 0.08
N GLU A 176 17.54 12.63 -0.72
CA GLU A 176 17.29 14.01 -1.11
C GLU A 176 15.95 14.16 -1.84
N ARG A 177 15.67 13.25 -2.79
CA ARG A 177 14.46 13.30 -3.63
C ARG A 177 13.20 12.91 -2.87
N VAL A 178 13.25 11.90 -2.01
CA VAL A 178 12.12 11.51 -1.16
C VAL A 178 11.75 12.61 -0.17
N GLN A 179 12.73 13.36 0.33
CA GLN A 179 12.50 14.51 1.23
C GLN A 179 11.92 15.75 0.54
N ALA A 180 12.14 15.88 -0.77
CA ALA A 180 11.65 17.01 -1.56
C ALA A 180 10.16 16.89 -1.94
N ILE A 181 9.53 15.74 -1.68
CA ILE A 181 8.09 15.48 -1.83
C ILE A 181 7.44 15.56 -0.45
#